data_AF-A0A2E4JRB9-F1
#
_entry.id   AF-A0A2E4JRB9-F1
#
_cell.length_a   1.000
_cell.length_b   1.000
_cell.length_c   1.000
_cell.angle_alpha   90.00
_cell.angle_beta   90.00
_cell.angle_gamma   90.00
#
_symmetry.space_group_name_H-M   'P 1'
#
loop_
_entity.id
_entity.type
_entity.pdbx_description
1 polymer ?
#
loop_
_entity_poly.entity_id
_entity_poly.type
_entity_poly.pdbx_seq_one_letter_code
_entity_poly.pdbx_strand_id
1 'polypeptide(L)'
;MREYKLVAMGGTFDIIHKGHIILLQRAFDVGEYVIIGVPNDKFVAECDKDIRNDYDTRIANLEKFLRDYFSNVRYGIRQLKEDFGPALYTKEVEALIVSKETEKKGKILNKARAEKGLRHVNIVTVDLVLAEDGKRISSTRIRNGEIDSEGNLLKKSFK
;
A
#
# COMPACT_ATOMS: atom_id res chain seq x y z
N MET A 1 2.64 5.90 23.13
CA MET A 1 1.37 5.94 22.37
C MET A 1 1.70 6.22 20.93
N ARG A 2 0.97 5.61 20.00
CA ARG A 2 1.11 5.94 18.57
C ARG A 2 0.38 7.27 18.31
N GLU A 3 0.73 7.93 17.21
CA GLU A 3 0.25 9.29 16.88
C GLU A 3 -1.25 9.31 16.53
N TYR A 4 -1.74 8.23 15.92
CA TYR A 4 -3.11 8.07 15.44
C TYR A 4 -3.71 6.77 15.99
N LYS A 5 -4.99 6.80 16.33
CA LYS A 5 -5.76 5.62 16.73
C LYS A 5 -6.11 4.74 15.54
N LEU A 6 -6.52 5.35 14.43
CA LEU A 6 -6.92 4.64 13.22
C LEU A 6 -6.30 5.26 11.97
N VAL A 7 -5.57 4.42 11.25
CA VAL A 7 -4.85 4.79 10.04
C VAL A 7 -5.31 3.93 8.89
N ALA A 8 -5.44 4.53 7.70
CA ALA A 8 -5.69 3.81 6.47
C ALA A 8 -4.45 3.81 5.58
N MET A 9 -4.24 2.71 4.85
CA MET A 9 -3.28 2.65 3.76
C MET A 9 -3.80 1.70 2.68
N GLY A 10 -3.21 1.77 1.48
CA GLY A 10 -3.60 0.89 0.40
C GLY A 10 -2.42 0.47 -0.48
N GLY A 11 -2.54 -0.72 -1.05
CA GLY A 11 -1.55 -1.27 -1.97
C GLY A 11 -2.14 -2.44 -2.74
N THR A 12 -1.65 -2.68 -3.96
CA THR A 12 -2.06 -3.86 -4.73
C THR A 12 -1.48 -5.13 -4.11
N PHE A 13 -0.26 -5.06 -3.55
CA PHE A 13 0.47 -6.18 -2.94
C PHE A 13 0.54 -7.42 -3.84
N ASP A 14 0.72 -7.21 -5.16
CA ASP A 14 0.86 -8.30 -6.13
C ASP A 14 2.13 -9.12 -5.88
N ILE A 15 3.28 -8.44 -5.86
CA ILE A 15 4.55 -8.99 -5.38
C ILE A 15 5.04 -8.06 -4.26
N ILE A 16 5.11 -8.59 -3.04
CA ILE A 16 5.59 -7.84 -1.88
C ILE A 16 7.09 -7.60 -2.02
N HIS A 17 7.50 -6.35 -1.76
CA HIS A 17 8.85 -5.86 -1.96
C HIS A 17 9.13 -4.73 -0.96
N LYS A 18 10.40 -4.34 -0.83
CA LYS A 18 10.87 -3.36 0.17
C LYS A 18 10.04 -2.06 0.25
N GLY A 19 9.58 -1.55 -0.88
CA GLY A 19 8.61 -0.44 -0.93
C GLY A 19 7.32 -0.66 -0.12
N HIS A 20 6.68 -1.83 -0.24
CA HIS A 20 5.51 -2.19 0.57
C HIS A 20 5.87 -2.31 2.05
N ILE A 21 7.04 -2.87 2.37
CA ILE A 21 7.50 -3.06 3.75
C ILE A 21 7.65 -1.72 4.46
N ILE A 22 8.32 -0.76 3.83
CA ILE A 22 8.53 0.59 4.42
C ILE A 22 7.18 1.32 4.59
N LEU A 23 6.26 1.16 3.64
CA LEU A 23 4.91 1.75 3.74
C LEU A 23 4.10 1.15 4.90
N LEU A 24 4.11 -0.18 5.04
CA LEU A 24 3.47 -0.91 6.14
C LEU A 24 4.09 -0.55 7.49
N GLN A 25 5.42 -0.53 7.58
CA GLN A 25 6.16 -0.14 8.78
C GLN A 25 5.73 1.25 9.23
N ARG A 26 5.71 2.23 8.31
CA ARG A 26 5.28 3.59 8.66
C ARG A 26 3.85 3.61 9.19
N ALA A 27 2.93 2.85 8.60
CA ALA A 27 1.56 2.76 9.07
C ALA A 27 1.46 2.18 10.48
N PHE A 28 2.22 1.14 10.78
CA PHE A 28 2.26 0.52 12.11
C PHE A 28 2.99 1.37 13.16
N ASP A 29 3.95 2.19 12.77
CA ASP A 29 4.64 3.10 13.68
C ASP A 29 3.71 4.21 14.18
N VAL A 30 2.89 4.76 13.29
CA VAL A 30 2.04 5.91 13.61
C VAL A 30 0.61 5.55 14.01
N GLY A 31 0.12 4.35 13.68
CA GLY A 31 -1.29 3.95 13.88
C GLY A 31 -1.50 2.84 14.88
N GLU A 32 -2.35 3.01 15.89
CA GLU A 32 -2.74 1.93 16.83
C GLU A 32 -3.46 0.78 16.13
N TYR A 33 -4.34 1.10 15.18
CA TYR A 33 -4.98 0.15 14.28
C TYR A 33 -4.83 0.59 12.83
N VAL A 34 -4.47 -0.33 11.95
CA VAL A 34 -4.26 -0.06 10.51
C VAL A 34 -5.30 -0.77 9.65
N ILE A 35 -6.04 -0.01 8.84
CA ILE A 35 -6.85 -0.55 7.75
C ILE A 35 -5.97 -0.66 6.51
N ILE A 36 -5.80 -1.89 6.00
CA ILE A 36 -5.04 -2.16 4.79
C ILE A 36 -6.00 -2.45 3.66
N GLY A 37 -6.14 -1.50 2.75
CA GLY A 37 -6.96 -1.61 1.55
C GLY A 37 -6.25 -2.36 0.44
N VAL A 38 -6.87 -3.42 -0.06
CA VAL A 38 -6.34 -4.23 -1.18
C VAL A 38 -7.37 -4.22 -2.32
N PRO A 39 -7.03 -3.72 -3.51
CA PRO A 39 -7.94 -3.66 -4.64
C PRO A 39 -8.28 -5.06 -5.15
N ASN A 40 -9.53 -5.29 -5.54
CA ASN A 40 -9.92 -6.51 -6.26
C ASN A 40 -9.39 -6.50 -7.70
N ASP A 41 -9.44 -7.65 -8.38
CA ASP A 41 -8.81 -7.79 -9.70
C ASP A 41 -9.47 -6.90 -10.76
N LYS A 42 -10.78 -6.70 -10.66
CA LYS A 42 -11.51 -5.77 -11.53
C LYS A 42 -10.98 -4.34 -11.40
N PHE A 43 -10.86 -3.84 -10.17
CA PHE A 43 -10.40 -2.46 -9.93
C PHE A 43 -8.92 -2.28 -10.29
N VAL A 44 -8.11 -3.32 -10.11
CA VAL A 44 -6.72 -3.32 -10.60
C VAL A 44 -6.66 -3.17 -12.12
N ALA A 45 -7.49 -3.93 -12.85
CA ALA A 45 -7.55 -3.87 -14.31
C ALA A 45 -8.02 -2.49 -14.82
N GLU A 46 -9.00 -1.86 -14.16
CA GLU A 46 -9.44 -0.49 -14.46
C GLU A 46 -8.32 0.56 -14.27
N CYS A 47 -7.33 0.26 -13.42
CA CYS A 47 -6.16 1.11 -13.21
C CYS A 47 -5.01 0.83 -14.20
N ASP A 48 -5.22 0.00 -15.23
CA ASP A 48 -4.23 -0.39 -16.24
C ASP A 48 -2.94 -0.97 -15.61
N LYS A 49 -3.12 -1.83 -14.60
CA LYS A 49 -2.03 -2.50 -13.88
C LYS A 49 -2.06 -3.99 -14.15
N ASP A 50 -0.94 -4.51 -14.65
CA ASP A 50 -0.73 -5.95 -14.72
C ASP A 50 -0.48 -6.54 -13.33
N ILE A 51 -1.18 -7.63 -13.03
CA ILE A 51 -0.97 -8.45 -11.84
C ILE A 51 -0.67 -9.89 -12.21
N ARG A 52 0.13 -10.55 -11.38
CA ARG A 52 0.44 -11.98 -11.52
C ARG A 52 -0.46 -12.84 -10.64
N ASN A 53 -0.91 -12.29 -9.51
CA ASN A 53 -1.68 -12.98 -8.51
C ASN A 53 -3.09 -12.40 -8.44
N ASP A 54 -4.10 -13.28 -8.42
CA ASP A 54 -5.49 -12.89 -8.18
C ASP A 54 -5.69 -12.33 -6.77
N TYR A 55 -6.87 -11.78 -6.50
CA TYR A 55 -7.16 -11.12 -5.23
C TYR A 55 -6.92 -12.04 -4.03
N ASP A 56 -7.41 -13.27 -4.07
CA ASP A 56 -7.30 -14.20 -2.94
C ASP A 56 -5.84 -14.60 -2.69
N THR A 57 -5.06 -14.83 -3.75
CA THR A 57 -3.61 -15.10 -3.64
C THR A 57 -2.87 -13.90 -3.05
N ARG A 58 -3.20 -12.67 -3.45
CA ARG A 58 -2.59 -11.45 -2.90
C ARG A 58 -2.91 -11.28 -1.41
N ILE A 59 -4.14 -11.57 -1.00
CA ILE A 59 -4.54 -11.55 0.41
C ILE A 59 -3.78 -12.61 1.20
N ALA A 60 -3.75 -13.85 0.73
CA ALA A 60 -3.05 -14.94 1.41
C ALA A 60 -1.54 -14.63 1.58
N ASN A 61 -0.91 -14.10 0.53
CA ASN A 61 0.50 -13.67 0.56
C ASN A 61 0.72 -12.51 1.54
N LEU A 62 -0.15 -11.51 1.53
CA LEU A 62 -0.08 -10.37 2.45
C LEU A 62 -0.27 -10.81 3.90
N GLU A 63 -1.26 -11.66 4.18
CA GLU A 63 -1.48 -12.16 5.53
C GLU A 63 -0.31 -13.00 6.05
N LYS A 64 0.26 -13.88 5.20
CA LYS A 64 1.47 -14.62 5.55
C LYS A 64 2.62 -13.67 5.85
N PHE A 65 2.86 -12.70 4.97
CA PHE A 65 3.91 -11.71 5.16
C PHE A 65 3.73 -10.90 6.45
N LEU A 66 2.51 -10.43 6.74
CA LEU A 66 2.22 -9.67 7.95
C LEU A 66 2.48 -10.48 9.21
N ARG A 67 2.09 -11.77 9.24
CA ARG A 67 2.36 -12.67 10.36
C ARG A 67 3.86 -12.93 10.56
N ASP A 68 4.60 -13.10 9.47
CA ASP A 68 6.02 -13.46 9.52
C ASP A 68 6.91 -12.25 9.91
N TYR A 69 6.54 -11.03 9.52
CA TYR A 69 7.39 -9.84 9.66
C TYR A 69 6.95 -8.85 10.74
N PHE A 70 5.67 -8.82 11.14
CA PHE A 70 5.17 -7.86 12.11
C PHE A 70 4.52 -8.56 13.31
N SER A 71 5.13 -8.41 14.48
CA SER A 71 4.57 -8.87 15.76
C SER A 71 3.87 -7.73 16.49
N ASN A 72 2.82 -8.05 17.26
CA ASN A 72 2.10 -7.09 18.12
C ASN A 72 1.49 -5.88 17.38
N VAL A 73 1.15 -6.03 16.11
CA VAL A 73 0.40 -5.03 15.32
C VAL A 73 -1.08 -5.38 15.27
N ARG A 74 -1.93 -4.36 15.16
CA ARG A 74 -3.37 -4.52 14.99
C ARG A 74 -3.78 -3.97 13.63
N TYR A 75 -4.42 -4.81 12.83
CA TYR A 75 -4.84 -4.41 11.50
C TYR A 75 -6.11 -5.13 11.05
N GLY A 76 -6.71 -4.59 10.00
CA GLY A 76 -7.80 -5.22 9.27
C GLY A 76 -7.58 -5.04 7.77
N ILE A 77 -7.62 -6.14 7.02
CA ILE A 77 -7.54 -6.10 5.56
C ILE A 77 -8.95 -5.87 5.01
N ARG A 78 -9.07 -4.99 4.01
CA ARG A 78 -10.36 -4.65 3.38
C ARG A 78 -10.21 -4.65 1.86
N GLN A 79 -11.14 -5.33 1.19
CA GLN A 79 -11.23 -5.28 -0.26
C GLN A 79 -11.60 -3.86 -0.71
N LEU A 80 -10.91 -3.35 -1.73
CA LEU A 80 -11.27 -2.12 -2.43
C LEU A 80 -11.86 -2.47 -3.80
N LYS A 81 -13.05 -1.94 -4.07
CA LYS A 81 -13.72 -2.03 -5.38
C LYS A 81 -13.62 -0.73 -6.18
N GLU A 82 -13.12 0.32 -5.54
CA GLU A 82 -12.94 1.68 -6.04
C GLU A 82 -11.88 2.39 -5.18
N ASP A 83 -11.52 3.62 -5.55
CA ASP A 83 -10.57 4.41 -4.77
C ASP A 83 -11.07 4.70 -3.34
N PHE A 84 -10.14 4.73 -2.40
CA PHE A 84 -10.32 5.04 -0.96
C PHE A 84 -11.12 4.03 -0.12
N GLY A 85 -12.15 3.39 -0.67
CA GLY A 85 -12.99 2.41 0.03
C GLY A 85 -13.37 2.87 1.45
N PRO A 86 -13.08 2.10 2.51
CA PRO A 86 -13.40 2.48 3.89
C PRO A 86 -12.87 3.84 4.32
N ALA A 87 -11.73 4.30 3.80
CA ALA A 87 -11.13 5.58 4.19
C ALA A 87 -12.00 6.80 3.84
N LEU A 88 -12.91 6.67 2.86
CA LEU A 88 -13.82 7.74 2.48
C LEU A 88 -15.02 7.87 3.44
N TYR A 89 -15.43 6.79 4.10
CA TYR A 89 -16.68 6.75 4.87
C TYR A 89 -16.48 6.54 6.38
N THR A 90 -15.34 5.99 6.80
CA THR A 90 -15.00 5.80 8.21
C THR A 90 -14.58 7.13 8.84
N LYS A 91 -15.39 7.61 9.80
CA LYS A 91 -15.23 8.91 10.46
C LYS A 91 -14.01 8.95 11.38
N GLU A 92 -13.65 7.78 11.89
CA GLU A 92 -12.59 7.55 12.86
C GLU A 92 -11.20 7.51 12.23
N VAL A 93 -11.09 7.42 10.90
CA VAL A 93 -9.77 7.45 10.24
C VAL A 93 -9.18 8.85 10.44
N GLU A 94 -7.99 8.89 11.03
CA GLU A 94 -7.28 10.13 11.36
C GLU A 94 -6.14 10.41 10.38
N ALA A 95 -5.53 9.36 9.80
CA ALA A 95 -4.47 9.52 8.82
C ALA A 95 -4.57 8.53 7.65
N LEU A 96 -4.06 8.96 6.48
CA LEU A 96 -3.83 8.13 5.30
C LEU A 96 -2.33 8.06 5.02
N ILE A 97 -1.78 6.85 4.99
CA ILE A 97 -0.40 6.60 4.59
C ILE A 97 -0.34 6.37 3.09
N VAL A 98 0.50 7.14 2.42
CA VAL A 98 0.70 7.09 0.96
C VAL A 98 2.18 7.15 0.65
N SER A 99 2.57 6.61 -0.50
CA SER A 99 3.91 6.88 -1.04
C SER A 99 3.92 8.25 -1.74
N LYS A 100 5.10 8.82 -1.98
CA LYS A 100 5.24 10.02 -2.82
C LYS A 100 4.56 9.87 -4.19
N GLU A 101 4.47 8.66 -4.75
CA GLU A 101 3.76 8.38 -6.00
C GLU A 101 2.24 8.58 -5.88
N THR A 102 1.66 8.23 -4.73
CA THR A 102 0.21 8.30 -4.50
C THR A 102 -0.21 9.47 -3.63
N GLU A 103 0.68 10.41 -3.31
CA GLU A 103 0.40 11.58 -2.47
C GLU A 103 -0.81 12.39 -2.96
N LYS A 104 -0.94 12.57 -4.27
CA LYS A 104 -2.09 13.26 -4.89
C LYS A 104 -3.43 12.61 -4.52
N LYS A 105 -3.46 11.30 -4.28
CA LYS A 105 -4.68 10.59 -3.84
C LYS A 105 -5.14 11.05 -2.46
N GLY A 106 -4.22 11.46 -1.58
CA GLY A 106 -4.56 12.04 -0.28
C GLY A 106 -5.35 13.34 -0.40
N LYS A 107 -4.97 14.22 -1.34
CA LYS A 107 -5.70 15.47 -1.63
C LYS A 107 -7.10 15.17 -2.18
N ILE A 108 -7.22 14.21 -3.08
CA ILE A 108 -8.49 13.78 -3.65
C ILE A 108 -9.41 13.20 -2.56
N LEU A 109 -8.87 12.36 -1.66
CA LEU A 109 -9.62 11.82 -0.52
C LEU A 109 -10.19 12.95 0.35
N ASN A 110 -9.34 13.91 0.71
CA ASN A 110 -9.75 15.00 1.59
C ASN A 110 -10.83 15.88 0.97
N LYS A 111 -10.75 16.14 -0.35
CA LYS A 111 -11.83 16.81 -1.08
C LYS A 111 -13.13 16.03 -1.01
N ALA A 112 -13.09 14.73 -1.31
CA ALA A 112 -14.28 13.87 -1.27
C ALA A 112 -14.87 13.73 0.15
N ARG A 113 -14.03 13.76 1.19
CA ARG A 113 -14.46 13.79 2.60
C ARG A 113 -15.14 15.11 2.95
N ALA A 114 -14.59 16.25 2.50
CA ALA A 114 -15.18 17.57 2.73
C ALA A 114 -16.58 17.69 2.10
N GLU A 115 -16.75 17.16 0.87
CA GLU A 115 -18.06 17.11 0.19
C GLU A 115 -19.11 16.29 0.96
N LYS A 116 -18.67 15.37 1.82
CA LYS A 116 -19.52 14.54 2.70
C LYS A 116 -19.61 15.08 4.13
N GLY A 117 -19.06 16.26 4.41
CA GLY A 117 -19.04 16.84 5.76
C GLY A 117 -18.12 16.10 6.75
N LEU A 118 -17.16 15.33 6.25
CA LEU A 118 -16.19 14.59 7.06
C LEU A 118 -14.91 15.41 7.28
N ARG A 119 -14.29 15.24 8.45
CA ARG A 119 -12.98 15.86 8.74
C ARG A 119 -11.91 15.33 7.81
N HIS A 120 -10.98 16.20 7.45
CA HIS A 120 -9.79 15.83 6.70
C HIS A 120 -8.97 14.81 7.50
N VAL A 121 -8.32 13.90 6.78
CA VAL A 121 -7.28 13.03 7.34
C VAL A 121 -5.92 13.68 7.15
N ASN A 122 -5.00 13.40 8.07
CA ASN A 122 -3.60 13.74 7.91
C ASN A 122 -2.99 12.86 6.82
N ILE A 123 -2.27 13.46 5.88
CA ILE A 123 -1.57 12.72 4.84
C ILE A 123 -0.14 12.49 5.29
N VAL A 124 0.22 11.22 5.53
CA VAL A 124 1.58 10.84 5.91
C VAL A 124 2.24 10.23 4.67
N THR A 125 3.14 11.00 4.07
CA THR A 125 3.84 10.61 2.85
C THR A 125 5.13 9.84 3.18
N VAL A 126 5.36 8.77 2.43
CA VAL A 126 6.58 7.93 2.52
C VAL A 126 7.36 8.03 1.21
N ASP A 127 8.68 8.14 1.32
CA ASP A 127 9.55 8.22 0.15
C ASP A 127 9.55 6.93 -0.67
N LEU A 128 9.76 7.07 -1.98
CA LEU A 128 9.91 5.91 -2.85
C LEU A 128 11.24 5.20 -2.55
N VAL A 129 11.17 3.88 -2.44
CA VAL A 129 12.35 3.04 -2.26
C VAL A 129 12.96 2.77 -3.63
N LEU A 130 14.25 3.06 -3.76
CA LEU A 130 15.01 2.89 -4.99
C LEU A 130 15.74 1.54 -4.97
N ALA A 131 15.84 0.92 -6.15
CA ALA A 131 16.70 -0.20 -6.45
C ALA A 131 18.15 0.28 -6.64
N GLU A 132 19.09 -0.65 -6.81
CA GLU A 132 20.52 -0.37 -7.04
C GLU A 132 20.78 0.55 -8.23
N ASP A 133 19.93 0.50 -9.26
CA ASP A 133 20.03 1.36 -10.45
C ASP A 133 19.42 2.76 -10.26
N GLY A 134 19.04 3.13 -9.03
CA GLY A 134 18.46 4.42 -8.69
C GLY A 134 17.00 4.60 -9.15
N LYS A 135 16.40 3.60 -9.81
CA LYS A 135 14.98 3.62 -10.18
C LYS A 135 14.15 2.97 -9.08
N ARG A 136 12.86 3.33 -8.97
CA ARG A 136 11.99 2.78 -7.94
C ARG A 136 11.88 1.25 -8.01
N ILE A 137 11.68 0.62 -6.86
CA ILE A 137 11.24 -0.78 -6.77
C ILE A 137 9.74 -0.86 -7.12
N SER A 138 9.35 -1.84 -7.92
CA SER A 138 7.94 -2.11 -8.23
C SER A 138 7.72 -3.58 -8.60
N SER A 139 6.50 -4.09 -8.39
CA SER A 139 6.13 -5.45 -8.79
C SER A 139 6.31 -5.71 -10.29
N THR A 140 6.11 -4.69 -11.15
CA THR A 140 6.36 -4.80 -12.59
C THR A 140 7.83 -5.12 -12.89
N ARG A 141 8.77 -4.42 -12.26
CA ARG A 141 10.21 -4.64 -12.48
C ARG A 141 10.65 -6.01 -11.97
N ILE A 142 10.08 -6.46 -10.86
CA ILE A 142 10.35 -7.80 -10.32
C ILE A 142 9.82 -8.87 -11.28
N ARG A 143 8.59 -8.70 -11.78
CA ARG A 143 7.98 -9.61 -12.77
C ARG A 143 8.78 -9.66 -14.07
N ASN A 144 9.32 -8.54 -14.52
CA ASN A 144 10.18 -8.45 -15.70
C ASN A 144 11.59 -9.02 -15.49
N GLY A 145 11.92 -9.45 -14.26
CA GLY A 145 13.25 -9.95 -13.93
C GLY A 145 14.33 -8.87 -13.98
N GLU A 146 13.97 -7.60 -13.77
CA GLU A 146 14.94 -6.49 -13.70
C GLU A 146 15.61 -6.44 -12.33
N ILE A 147 14.84 -6.68 -11.26
CA ILE A 147 15.27 -6.60 -9.87
C ILE A 147 14.62 -7.69 -9.03
N ASP A 148 15.18 -8.00 -7.86
CA ASP A 148 14.50 -8.78 -6.82
C ASP A 148 13.61 -7.91 -5.91
N SER A 149 12.97 -8.52 -4.92
CA SER A 149 12.09 -7.84 -3.95
C SER A 149 12.81 -6.84 -3.02
N GLU A 150 14.14 -6.95 -2.90
CA GLU A 150 14.98 -6.04 -2.11
C GLU A 150 15.50 -4.85 -2.94
N GLY A 151 15.41 -4.95 -4.27
CA GLY A 151 15.86 -3.93 -5.21
C GLY A 151 17.26 -4.19 -5.78
N ASN A 152 17.79 -5.40 -5.62
CA ASN A 152 19.06 -5.79 -6.23
C ASN A 152 18.84 -6.08 -7.72
N LEU A 153 19.76 -5.67 -8.59
CA LEU A 153 19.67 -5.93 -10.02
C LEU A 153 19.86 -7.42 -10.30
N LEU A 154 18.92 -8.00 -11.03
CA LEU A 154 19.09 -9.34 -11.57
C LEU A 154 19.93 -9.21 -12.84
N LYS A 155 21.20 -9.63 -12.78
CA LYS A 155 22.05 -9.66 -13.99
C LYS A 155 21.32 -10.47 -15.06
N LYS A 156 21.12 -9.88 -16.25
CA LYS A 156 20.75 -10.67 -17.43
C LYS A 156 21.90 -11.66 -17.64
N SER A 157 21.66 -12.94 -17.35
CA SER A 157 22.52 -13.99 -17.87
C SER A 157 22.42 -13.89 -19.40
N PHE A 158 23.41 -13.26 -20.01
CA PHE A 158 23.64 -13.40 -21.44
C PHE A 158 23.94 -14.88 -21.65
N LYS A 159 22.99 -15.58 -22.26
CA LYS A 159 23.15 -16.93 -22.78
C LYS A 159 23.06 -16.85 -24.29
#